data_AF-A0A527CS29-F1
#
_entry.id   AF-A0A527CS29-F1
#
_cell.length_a   1.000
_cell.length_b   1.000
_cell.length_c   1.000
_cell.angle_alpha   90.00
_cell.angle_beta   90.00
_cell.angle_gamma   90.00
#
_symmetry.space_group_name_H-M   'P 1'
#
loop_
_entity.id
_entity.type
_entity.pdbx_description
1 polymer ?
#
loop_
_entity_poly.entity_id
_entity_poly.type
_entity_poly.pdbx_seq_one_letter_code
_entity_poly.pdbx_strand_id
1 'polypeptide(L)' 'DGRGWDVLAPVYLRMQRFSDAAAAYRNAIRLDGGSAVRQAGLGEAIASAAGGIVSADAQDAFEAALELDPANA' A
#
# COMPACT_ATOMS: atom_id res chain seq x y z
N ASP A 1 15.73 7.27 2.14
CA ASP A 1 14.88 7.12 3.33
C ASP A 1 13.49 6.67 2.87
N GLY A 2 12.63 6.15 3.76
CA GLY A 2 11.27 5.76 3.36
C GLY A 2 10.34 6.97 3.13
N ARG A 3 10.66 8.13 3.71
CA ARG A 3 9.90 9.39 3.53
C ARG A 3 9.66 9.79 2.08
N GLY A 4 10.65 9.64 1.19
CA GLY A 4 10.46 9.92 -0.23
C GLY A 4 9.42 9.00 -0.88
N TRP A 5 9.34 7.74 -0.42
CA TRP A 5 8.38 6.77 -0.91
C TRP A 5 6.97 7.00 -0.38
N ASP A 6 6.82 7.49 0.85
CA ASP A 6 5.51 7.87 1.40
C ASP A 6 4.81 8.96 0.60
N VAL A 7 5.58 9.85 -0.03
CA VAL A 7 5.03 10.89 -0.91
C VAL A 7 4.70 10.33 -2.28
N LEU A 8 5.59 9.50 -2.85
CA LEU A 8 5.44 8.98 -4.20
C LEU A 8 4.31 7.96 -4.33
N ALA A 9 4.15 7.06 -3.36
CA ALA A 9 3.18 5.97 -3.45
C ALA A 9 1.72 6.44 -3.67
N PRO A 10 1.18 7.38 -2.87
CA PRO A 10 -0.18 7.88 -3.08
C PRO A 10 -0.29 8.80 -4.31
N VAL A 11 0.81 9.35 -4.83
CA VAL A 11 0.82 10.09 -6.11
C VAL A 11 0.68 9.10 -7.26
N TYR A 12 1.45 8.00 -7.26
CA TYR A 12 1.33 6.95 -8.26
C TYR A 12 -0.07 6.32 -8.28
N LEU A 13 -0.70 6.10 -7.12
CA LEU A 13 -2.10 5.64 -7.05
C LEU A 13 -3.05 6.58 -7.78
N ARG A 14 -2.99 7.89 -7.50
CA ARG A 14 -3.83 8.90 -8.15
C ARG A 14 -3.60 9.00 -9.66
N MET A 15 -2.38 8.71 -10.11
CA MET A 15 -2.03 8.63 -11.53
C MET A 15 -2.39 7.29 -12.18
N GLN A 16 -3.07 6.39 -11.46
CA GLN A 16 -3.37 5.02 -11.88
C GLN A 16 -2.14 4.19 -12.26
N ARG A 17 -0.96 4.58 -11.76
CA ARG A 17 0.30 3.84 -11.90
C ARG A 17 0.41 2.82 -10.78
N PHE A 18 -0.52 1.87 -10.75
CA PHE A 18 -0.74 0.99 -9.61
C PHE A 18 0.48 0.12 -9.26
N SER A 19 1.17 -0.41 -10.25
CA SER A 19 2.40 -1.19 -10.02
C SER A 19 3.53 -0.36 -9.39
N ASP A 20 3.68 0.89 -9.82
CA ASP A 20 4.66 1.82 -9.25
C ASP A 20 4.28 2.23 -7.82
N ALA A 21 2.99 2.43 -7.56
CA ALA A 21 2.47 2.67 -6.22
C ALA A 21 2.78 1.50 -5.27
N ALA A 22 2.50 0.26 -5.70
CA ALA A 22 2.79 -0.92 -4.90
C ALA A 22 4.29 -1.06 -4.62
N ALA A 23 5.15 -0.77 -5.60
CA ALA A 23 6.60 -0.75 -5.41
C ALA A 23 7.04 0.35 -4.42
N ALA A 24 6.44 1.54 -4.48
CA ALA A 24 6.72 2.64 -3.57
C ALA A 24 6.30 2.32 -2.13
N TYR A 25 5.09 1.80 -1.91
CA TYR A 25 4.65 1.38 -0.57
C TYR A 25 5.54 0.29 0.02
N ARG A 26 5.90 -0.74 -0.76
CA ARG A 26 6.84 -1.78 -0.31
C ARG A 26 8.20 -1.21 0.09
N ASN A 27 8.71 -0.22 -0.65
CA ASN A 27 9.96 0.44 -0.28
C ASN A 27 9.83 1.29 0.99
N ALA A 28 8.74 2.02 1.17
CA ALA A 28 8.47 2.76 2.41
C ALA A 28 8.42 1.80 3.62
N ILE A 29 7.69 0.69 3.49
CA ILE A 29 7.57 -0.34 4.53
C ILE A 29 8.93 -0.96 4.87
N ARG A 30 9.74 -1.30 3.86
CA ARG A 30 11.07 -1.88 4.05
C ARG A 30 12.04 -0.94 4.76
N LEU A 31 11.96 0.36 4.48
CA LEU A 31 12.92 1.35 4.99
C LEU A 31 12.52 1.89 6.36
N ASP A 32 11.24 2.18 6.54
CA ASP A 32 10.73 2.93 7.70
C ASP A 32 9.64 2.16 8.47
N GLY A 33 9.41 0.87 8.16
CA GLY A 33 8.45 0.00 8.83
C GLY A 33 7.01 0.07 8.29
N GLY A 34 6.18 -0.90 8.69
CA GLY A 34 4.74 -0.88 8.37
C GLY A 34 3.99 0.19 9.16
N SER A 35 3.01 0.83 8.53
CA SER A 35 1.96 1.61 9.20
C SER A 35 0.62 1.26 8.57
N ALA A 36 -0.49 1.48 9.28
CA ALA A 36 -1.83 1.20 8.75
C ALA A 36 -2.05 1.86 7.38
N VAL A 37 -1.64 3.14 7.24
CA VAL A 37 -1.73 3.89 5.97
C VAL A 37 -0.89 3.26 4.85
N ARG A 38 0.33 2.81 5.14
CA ARG A 38 1.20 2.19 4.12
C ARG A 38 0.66 0.83 3.68
N GLN A 39 0.15 0.04 4.63
CA GLN A 39 -0.40 -1.28 4.37
C GLN A 39 -1.72 -1.19 3.59
N ALA A 40 -2.62 -0.28 3.99
CA ALA A 40 -3.86 -0.02 3.26
C ALA A 40 -3.60 0.46 1.84
N GLY A 41 -2.67 1.42 1.67
CA GLY A 41 -2.29 1.90 0.34
C GLY A 41 -1.62 0.83 -0.52
N LEU A 42 -0.85 -0.09 0.07
CA LEU A 42 -0.30 -1.25 -0.62
C LEU A 42 -1.41 -2.18 -1.12
N GLY A 43 -2.38 -2.51 -0.27
CA GLY A 43 -3.54 -3.32 -0.65
C GLY A 43 -4.34 -2.69 -1.79
N GLU A 44 -4.64 -1.39 -1.69
CA GLU A 44 -5.33 -0.63 -2.74
C GLU A 44 -4.56 -0.67 -4.06
N ALA A 45 -3.24 -0.47 -4.03
CA ALA A 45 -2.40 -0.50 -5.22
C ALA A 45 -2.35 -1.88 -5.87
N ILE A 46 -2.26 -2.96 -5.08
CA ILE A 46 -2.26 -4.34 -5.59
C ILE A 46 -3.61 -4.67 -6.21
N ALA A 47 -4.71 -4.40 -5.51
CA ALA A 47 -6.06 -4.67 -6.02
C ALA A 47 -6.33 -3.87 -7.30
N SER A 48 -5.95 -2.59 -7.33
CA SER A 48 -6.12 -1.74 -8.52
C SER A 48 -5.28 -2.21 -9.71
N ALA A 49 -4.04 -2.67 -9.46
CA ALA A 49 -3.21 -3.27 -10.51
C ALA A 49 -3.81 -4.57 -11.06
N ALA A 50 -4.55 -5.31 -10.22
CA ALA A 50 -5.29 -6.51 -10.59
C ALA A 50 -6.69 -6.23 -11.16
N GLY A 51 -7.01 -4.99 -11.53
CA GLY A 51 -8.32 -4.63 -12.09
C GLY A 51 -9.46 -4.61 -11.08
N GLY A 52 -9.15 -4.30 -9.81
CA GLY A 52 -10.10 -4.26 -8.69
C GLY A 52 -10.29 -5.59 -7.97
N ILE A 53 -9.54 -6.63 -8.35
CA ILE A 53 -9.60 -7.94 -7.68
C ILE A 53 -8.71 -7.91 -6.44
N VAL A 54 -9.31 -8.16 -5.27
CA VAL A 54 -8.57 -8.35 -4.01
C VAL A 54 -7.94 -9.74 -4.03
N SER A 55 -6.67 -9.81 -4.44
CA SER A 55 -5.86 -11.03 -4.36
C SER A 55 -5.43 -11.31 -2.92
N ALA A 56 -4.85 -12.50 -2.68
CA ALA A 56 -4.27 -12.84 -1.38
C ALA A 56 -3.26 -11.77 -0.90
N ASP A 57 -2.34 -11.33 -1.77
CA ASP A 57 -1.38 -10.27 -1.42
C ASP A 57 -2.05 -8.93 -1.04
N ALA A 58 -3.18 -8.58 -1.66
CA ALA A 58 -3.91 -7.37 -1.30
C ALA A 58 -4.63 -7.56 0.05
N GLN A 59 -5.22 -8.73 0.26
CA GLN A 59 -5.86 -9.10 1.53
C GLN A 59 -4.86 -9.08 2.68
N ASP A 60 -3.68 -9.70 2.53
CA ASP A 60 -2.62 -9.70 3.53
C ASP A 60 -2.21 -8.27 3.93
N ALA A 61 -2.13 -7.37 2.95
CA ALA A 61 -1.82 -5.96 3.20
C ALA A 61 -2.96 -5.24 3.96
N PHE A 62 -4.23 -5.49 3.62
CA PHE A 62 -5.36 -4.93 4.36
C PHE A 62 -5.46 -5.49 5.78
N GLU A 63 -5.23 -6.78 5.97
CA GLU A 63 -5.19 -7.42 7.29
C GLU A 63 -4.07 -6.81 8.14
N ALA A 64 -2.86 -6.66 7.59
CA ALA A 64 -1.77 -5.97 8.28
C ALA A 64 -2.11 -4.51 8.62
N ALA A 65 -2.92 -3.83 7.81
CA ALA A 65 -3.38 -2.49 8.12
C ALA A 65 -4.33 -2.48 9.34
N LEU A 66 -5.27 -3.43 9.40
CA LEU A 66 -6.20 -3.61 10.52
C LEU A 66 -5.52 -4.07 11.81
N GLU A 67 -4.48 -4.88 11.72
CA GLU A 67 -3.66 -5.26 12.89
C GLU A 67 -2.95 -4.05 13.51
N LEU A 68 -2.51 -3.10 12.67
CA LEU A 68 -1.83 -1.89 13.10
C LEU A 68 -2.80 -0.81 13.61
N ASP A 69 -3.97 -0.70 12.97
CA ASP A 69 -5.06 0.19 13.39
C ASP A 69 -6.42 -0.48 13.09
N PRO A 70 -7.10 -1.04 14.10
CA PRO A 70 -8.40 -1.67 13.91
C PRO A 70 -9.51 -0.71 13.43
N ALA A 71 -9.31 0.61 13.52
CA ALA A 71 -10.24 1.59 12.98
C ALA A 71 -10.03 1.86 11.47
N ASN A 72 -8.98 1.28 10.88
CA ASN A 72 -8.68 1.37 9.45
C ASN A 72 -9.46 0.31 8.66
N ALA A 73 -10.78 0.32 8.80
CA ALA A 73 -11.74 -0.56 8.14
C ALA A 73 -12.47 0.13 6.97
#